data_AF-X1G312-F1
#
_entry.id   AF-X1G312-F1
#
_cell.length_a   1.000
_cell.length_b   1.000
_cell.length_c   1.000
_cell.angle_alpha   90.00
_cell.angle_beta   90.00
_cell.angle_gamma   90.00
#
_symmetry.space_group_name_H-M   'P 1'
#
loop_
_entity.id
_entity.type
_entity.pdbx_description
1 polymer ?
#
loop_
_entity_poly.entity_id
_entity_poly.type
_entity_poly.pdbx_seq_one_letter_code
_entity_poly.pdbx_strand_id
1 'polypeptide(L)'
;NGFLIASAEGYADSKYLISTNEETSADILLDKLYEVEIGFIPAASGVVEKALVRFDGSKHSATALYPDLTTVKLIEDYYNVSVYVYKNSSLNFPGVTERKCVDVPKEGIGGFFGLEEERCFEVEIPEQEVAFAVVGGGRVAEYVTEDMLKKGKLSIKVPMYPTPGSLEEVQQNYIQIEDSSVYLEFVE
;
A
#
# COMPACT_ATOMS: atom_id res chain seq x y z
N ASN A 1 29.51 13.33 -15.02
CA ASN A 1 28.81 12.83 -13.81
C ASN A 1 28.33 11.42 -14.05
N GLY A 2 28.63 10.51 -13.14
CA GLY A 2 28.22 9.11 -13.21
C GLY A 2 27.75 8.62 -11.84
N PHE A 3 27.05 7.50 -11.82
CA PHE A 3 26.72 6.84 -10.57
C PHE A 3 27.64 5.65 -10.36
N LEU A 4 28.27 5.58 -9.19
CA LEU A 4 28.89 4.37 -8.68
C LEU A 4 27.81 3.58 -7.95
N ILE A 5 27.68 2.30 -8.28
CA ILE A 5 26.82 1.35 -7.57
C ILE A 5 27.76 0.34 -6.93
N ALA A 6 27.69 0.24 -5.60
CA ALA A 6 28.46 -0.72 -4.83
C ALA A 6 27.51 -1.77 -4.24
N SER A 7 27.92 -3.03 -4.34
CA SER A 7 27.16 -4.20 -3.93
C SER A 7 28.07 -5.15 -3.17
N ALA A 8 27.56 -5.74 -2.09
CA ALA A 8 28.23 -6.80 -1.35
C ALA A 8 27.21 -7.83 -0.87
N GLU A 9 27.63 -9.10 -0.77
CA GLU A 9 26.75 -10.16 -0.30
C GLU A 9 26.29 -9.90 1.14
N GLY A 10 24.97 -9.95 1.37
CA GLY A 10 24.38 -9.66 2.68
C GLY A 10 24.18 -8.18 2.99
N TYR A 11 24.39 -7.28 2.02
CA TYR A 11 24.20 -5.84 2.16
C TYR A 11 23.30 -5.29 1.06
N ALA A 12 22.64 -4.17 1.33
CA ALA A 12 21.88 -3.43 0.34
C ALA A 12 22.82 -2.66 -0.60
N ASP A 13 22.43 -2.57 -1.87
CA ASP A 13 23.17 -1.79 -2.87
C ASP A 13 23.15 -0.31 -2.50
N SER A 14 24.31 0.36 -2.65
CA SER A 14 24.43 1.80 -2.42
C SER A 14 24.81 2.53 -3.70
N LYS A 15 24.22 3.70 -3.91
CA LYS A 15 24.39 4.52 -5.12
C LYS A 15 24.99 5.88 -4.77
N TYR A 16 26.14 6.19 -5.36
CA TYR A 16 26.87 7.44 -5.12
C TYR A 16 27.06 8.22 -6.42
N LEU A 17 26.75 9.53 -6.43
CA LEU A 17 26.93 10.40 -7.58
C LEU A 17 28.35 10.97 -7.57
N ILE A 18 29.13 10.70 -8.62
CA ILE A 18 30.49 11.23 -8.78
C ILE A 18 30.59 12.18 -9.99
N SER A 19 31.34 13.27 -9.81
CA SER A 19 31.75 14.15 -10.89
C SER A 19 33.04 13.63 -11.52
N THR A 20 33.10 13.62 -12.85
CA THR A 20 34.26 13.14 -13.62
C THR A 20 35.26 14.24 -13.98
N ASN A 21 35.00 15.48 -13.54
CA ASN A 21 35.79 16.65 -13.92
C ASN A 21 36.96 16.91 -12.95
N GLU A 22 37.01 16.20 -11.83
CA GLU A 22 38.01 16.33 -10.78
C GLU A 22 38.37 14.95 -10.23
N GLU A 23 39.60 14.79 -9.76
CA GLU A 23 40.01 13.58 -9.05
C GLU A 23 39.26 13.49 -7.72
N THR A 24 38.60 12.37 -7.45
CA THR A 24 37.75 12.17 -6.27
C THR A 24 37.94 10.77 -5.72
N SER A 25 37.91 10.65 -4.38
CA SER A 25 37.77 9.39 -3.66
C SER A 25 36.34 9.28 -3.12
N ALA A 26 35.79 8.07 -3.10
CA ALA A 26 34.45 7.81 -2.60
C ALA A 26 34.49 6.65 -1.59
N ASP A 27 34.23 6.95 -0.33
CA ASP A 27 34.03 5.96 0.71
C ASP A 27 32.54 5.58 0.76
N ILE A 28 32.22 4.34 0.38
CA ILE A 28 30.83 3.86 0.30
C ILE A 28 30.56 2.91 1.45
N LEU A 29 29.71 3.33 2.38
CA LEU A 29 29.19 2.48 3.45
C LEU A 29 27.95 1.73 2.96
N LEU A 30 27.92 0.42 3.16
CA LEU A 30 26.78 -0.43 2.81
C LEU A 30 25.98 -0.82 4.06
N ASP A 31 24.66 -0.81 3.93
CA ASP A 31 23.74 -1.17 5.01
C ASP A 31 23.48 -2.69 4.99
N LYS A 32 23.60 -3.36 6.14
CA LYS A 32 23.46 -4.82 6.24
C LYS A 32 21.99 -5.23 6.12
N LEU A 33 21.73 -6.28 5.34
CA LEU A 33 20.40 -6.87 5.18
C LEU A 33 20.11 -7.90 6.28
N TYR A 34 18.92 -7.80 6.84
CA TYR A 34 18.39 -8.70 7.85
C TYR A 34 17.15 -9.39 7.32
N GLU A 35 17.10 -10.71 7.42
CA GLU A 35 15.92 -11.50 7.11
C GLU A 35 14.97 -11.48 8.32
N VAL A 36 13.74 -11.04 8.08
CA VAL A 36 12.68 -10.90 9.09
C VAL A 36 11.46 -11.69 8.64
N GLU A 37 11.03 -12.62 9.47
CA GLU A 37 9.78 -13.38 9.28
C GLU A 37 8.58 -12.54 9.74
N ILE A 38 7.53 -12.48 8.94
CA ILE A 38 6.33 -11.69 9.18
C ILE A 38 5.19 -12.58 9.67
N GLY A 39 4.61 -12.19 10.81
CA GLY A 39 3.38 -12.72 11.36
C GLY A 39 2.33 -11.63 11.58
N PHE A 40 1.09 -12.03 11.85
CA PHE A 40 -0.03 -11.12 12.05
C PHE A 40 -0.80 -11.43 13.32
N ILE A 41 -1.26 -10.37 13.99
CA ILE A 41 -2.15 -10.43 15.15
C ILE A 41 -3.38 -9.58 14.82
N PRO A 42 -4.52 -10.19 14.45
CA PRO A 42 -5.73 -9.43 14.16
C PRO A 42 -6.29 -8.82 15.45
N ALA A 43 -6.71 -7.54 15.39
CA ALA A 43 -7.23 -6.83 16.57
C ALA A 43 -8.63 -7.33 17.03
N ALA A 44 -9.36 -8.03 16.18
CA ALA A 44 -10.64 -8.69 16.46
C ALA A 44 -10.52 -10.21 16.21
N SER A 45 -11.59 -10.97 16.41
CA SER A 45 -11.64 -12.44 16.22
C SER A 45 -11.55 -12.90 14.74
N GLY A 46 -10.78 -12.19 13.93
CA GLY A 46 -10.51 -12.51 12.52
C GLY A 46 -9.30 -13.40 12.33
N VAL A 47 -9.06 -13.79 11.08
CA VAL A 47 -7.86 -14.49 10.62
C VAL A 47 -7.31 -13.71 9.43
N VAL A 48 -5.99 -13.54 9.39
CA VAL A 48 -5.30 -12.96 8.23
C VAL A 48 -4.95 -14.12 7.28
N GLU A 49 -5.74 -14.27 6.22
CA GLU A 49 -5.51 -15.31 5.21
C GLU A 49 -4.52 -14.84 4.14
N LYS A 50 -4.67 -13.59 3.69
CA LYS A 50 -3.82 -12.97 2.68
C LYS A 50 -3.50 -11.55 3.09
N ALA A 51 -2.25 -11.14 2.95
CA ALA A 51 -1.87 -9.77 3.23
C ALA A 51 -0.73 -9.30 2.33
N LEU A 52 -0.80 -8.03 1.93
CA LEU A 52 0.30 -7.31 1.28
C LEU A 52 0.88 -6.35 2.31
N VAL A 53 2.18 -6.50 2.59
CA VAL A 53 2.92 -5.59 3.46
C VAL A 53 4.00 -4.91 2.63
N ARG A 54 3.97 -3.59 2.60
CA ARG A 54 4.98 -2.78 1.92
C ARG A 54 5.75 -1.96 2.94
N PHE A 55 7.07 -2.08 2.90
CA PHE A 55 8.01 -1.27 3.66
C PHE A 55 8.62 -0.28 2.68
N ASP A 56 8.27 1.01 2.81
CA ASP A 56 8.83 2.07 1.98
C ASP A 56 9.86 2.88 2.76
N GLY A 57 11.15 2.59 2.52
CA GLY A 57 12.28 3.25 3.18
C GLY A 57 12.96 4.27 2.27
N SER A 58 13.82 5.10 2.85
CA SER A 58 14.57 6.11 2.10
C SER A 58 15.69 5.50 1.26
N LYS A 59 16.29 4.41 1.76
CA LYS A 59 17.42 3.72 1.14
C LYS A 59 17.03 2.37 0.55
N HIS A 60 16.08 1.68 1.18
CA HIS A 60 15.65 0.36 0.77
C HIS A 60 14.14 0.21 0.95
N SER A 61 13.46 -0.37 -0.03
CA SER A 61 12.03 -0.70 0.07
C SER A 61 11.85 -2.17 -0.20
N ALA A 62 10.94 -2.79 0.53
CA ALA A 62 10.68 -4.22 0.46
C ALA A 62 9.19 -4.51 0.53
N THR A 63 8.79 -5.68 0.05
CA THR A 63 7.38 -6.08 0.03
C THR A 63 7.28 -7.56 0.37
N ALA A 64 6.32 -7.90 1.21
CA ALA A 64 5.97 -9.26 1.57
C ALA A 64 4.51 -9.54 1.18
N LEU A 65 4.25 -10.78 0.79
CA LEU A 65 2.95 -11.24 0.33
C LEU A 65 2.59 -12.49 1.14
N TYR A 66 1.80 -12.33 2.18
CA TYR A 66 1.39 -13.45 3.02
C TYR A 66 0.28 -14.26 2.35
N PRO A 67 0.33 -15.61 2.35
CA PRO A 67 1.34 -16.48 2.99
C PRO A 67 2.49 -16.91 2.05
N ASP A 68 2.51 -16.44 0.80
CA ASP A 68 3.46 -16.93 -0.24
C ASP A 68 4.92 -16.51 0.01
N LEU A 69 5.11 -15.31 0.57
CA LEU A 69 6.38 -14.71 0.93
C LEU A 69 6.26 -14.12 2.33
N THR A 70 6.58 -14.93 3.34
CA THR A 70 6.52 -14.56 4.76
C THR A 70 7.81 -13.94 5.28
N THR A 71 8.91 -13.99 4.52
CA THR A 71 10.19 -13.40 4.91
C THR A 71 10.50 -12.18 4.06
N VAL A 72 10.94 -11.10 4.70
CA VAL A 72 11.38 -9.86 4.04
C VAL A 72 12.82 -9.54 4.44
N LYS A 73 13.57 -8.91 3.53
CA LYS A 73 14.90 -8.39 3.82
C LYS A 73 14.80 -6.90 4.10
N LEU A 74 15.26 -6.46 5.26
CA LEU A 74 15.22 -5.07 5.70
C LEU A 74 16.60 -4.61 6.13
N ILE A 75 16.80 -3.30 6.13
CA ILE A 75 17.97 -2.63 6.70
C ILE A 75 17.51 -1.69 7.81
N GLU A 76 18.44 -1.11 8.57
CA GLU A 76 18.10 -0.01 9.47
C GLU A 76 17.72 1.24 8.65
N ASP A 77 16.46 1.66 8.75
CA ASP A 77 15.91 2.80 8.03
C ASP A 77 14.61 3.29 8.70
N TYR A 78 14.17 4.48 8.29
CA TYR A 78 12.83 4.99 8.58
C TYR A 78 11.86 4.50 7.52
N TYR A 79 10.91 3.65 7.90
CA TYR A 79 9.95 3.04 6.99
C TYR A 79 8.56 3.63 7.12
N ASN A 80 7.93 3.94 5.98
CA ASN A 80 6.49 4.05 5.87
C ASN A 80 5.92 2.67 5.51
N VAL A 81 5.37 1.99 6.51
CA VAL A 81 4.80 0.66 6.35
C VAL A 81 3.32 0.77 6.03
N SER A 82 2.87 0.07 4.98
CA SER A 82 1.45 -0.10 4.67
C SER A 82 1.08 -1.57 4.60
N VAL A 83 -0.07 -1.89 5.18
CA VAL A 83 -0.58 -3.25 5.27
C VAL A 83 -1.99 -3.28 4.70
N TYR A 84 -2.25 -4.23 3.81
CA TYR A 84 -3.58 -4.52 3.28
C TYR A 84 -3.87 -6.00 3.47
N VAL A 85 -4.96 -6.32 4.18
CA VAL A 85 -5.43 -7.68 4.41
C VAL A 85 -6.60 -7.94 3.47
N TYR A 86 -6.53 -9.07 2.78
CA TYR A 86 -7.52 -9.49 1.81
C TYR A 86 -8.20 -10.78 2.27
N LYS A 87 -9.47 -10.91 1.90
CA LYS A 87 -10.22 -12.14 2.02
C LYS A 87 -10.80 -12.51 0.66
N ASN A 88 -10.93 -13.82 0.41
CA ASN A 88 -11.65 -14.29 -0.76
C ASN A 88 -13.08 -13.73 -0.73
N SER A 89 -13.50 -13.21 -1.87
CA SER A 89 -14.77 -12.55 -2.09
C SER A 89 -15.46 -13.19 -3.27
N SER A 90 -16.77 -13.38 -3.15
CA SER A 90 -17.65 -13.76 -4.26
C SER A 90 -18.56 -12.58 -4.65
N LEU A 91 -18.10 -11.35 -4.40
CA LEU A 91 -18.82 -10.15 -4.78
C LEU A 91 -18.93 -10.10 -6.29
N ASN A 92 -20.16 -10.24 -6.75
CA ASN A 92 -20.53 -9.97 -8.12
C ASN A 92 -21.34 -8.67 -8.11
N PHE A 93 -20.82 -7.65 -8.78
CA PHE A 93 -21.54 -6.41 -9.03
C PHE A 93 -22.28 -6.57 -10.35
N PRO A 94 -23.60 -6.84 -10.33
CA PRO A 94 -24.35 -6.99 -11.57
C PRO A 94 -24.29 -5.68 -12.35
N GLY A 95 -24.32 -5.79 -13.68
CA GLY A 95 -24.38 -4.60 -14.52
C GLY A 95 -25.63 -3.78 -14.21
N VAL A 96 -25.46 -2.47 -14.05
CA VAL A 96 -26.56 -1.54 -13.76
C VAL A 96 -26.56 -0.40 -14.77
N THR A 97 -27.75 -0.01 -15.20
CA THR A 97 -27.97 1.21 -15.99
C THR A 97 -28.50 2.28 -15.05
N GLU A 98 -27.71 3.31 -14.79
CA GLU A 98 -28.09 4.43 -13.93
C GLU A 98 -28.33 5.68 -14.77
N ARG A 99 -29.44 6.39 -14.52
CA ARG A 99 -29.72 7.67 -15.18
C ARG A 99 -29.12 8.81 -14.35
N LYS A 100 -28.10 9.48 -14.87
CA LYS A 100 -27.50 10.67 -14.23
C LYS A 100 -27.96 11.95 -14.91
N CYS A 101 -28.54 12.85 -14.15
CA CYS A 101 -28.97 14.15 -14.61
C CYS A 101 -28.01 15.23 -14.10
N VAL A 102 -27.55 16.09 -15.00
CA VAL A 102 -26.66 17.21 -14.71
C VAL A 102 -27.22 18.47 -15.35
N ASP A 103 -27.14 19.58 -14.64
CA ASP A 103 -27.49 20.88 -15.19
C ASP A 103 -26.39 21.33 -16.15
N VAL A 104 -26.78 21.61 -17.39
CA VAL A 104 -25.89 22.12 -18.44
C VAL A 104 -26.43 23.46 -18.95
N PRO A 105 -25.60 24.38 -19.43
CA PRO A 105 -26.09 25.63 -20.01
C PRO A 105 -27.03 25.36 -21.19
N LYS A 106 -28.17 26.07 -21.22
CA LYS A 106 -29.10 25.99 -22.36
C LYS A 106 -28.40 26.38 -23.65
N GLU A 107 -28.68 25.63 -24.72
CA GLU A 107 -28.14 25.97 -26.04
C GLU A 107 -28.56 27.38 -26.49
N GLY A 108 -27.64 28.11 -27.13
CA GLY A 108 -27.87 29.45 -27.66
C GLY A 108 -27.65 30.60 -26.66
N ILE A 109 -28.29 31.74 -26.91
CA ILE A 109 -28.07 32.97 -26.12
C ILE A 109 -28.48 32.79 -24.64
N GLY A 110 -29.38 31.86 -24.33
CA GLY A 110 -29.84 31.59 -22.97
C GLY A 110 -28.72 31.07 -22.05
N GLY A 111 -27.86 30.19 -22.54
CA GLY A 111 -26.69 29.70 -21.78
C GLY A 111 -25.63 30.79 -21.55
N PHE A 112 -25.49 31.75 -22.46
CA PHE A 112 -24.59 32.90 -22.29
C PHE A 112 -25.03 33.83 -21.15
N PHE A 113 -26.34 33.86 -20.84
CA PHE A 113 -26.90 34.61 -19.71
C PHE A 113 -27.07 33.77 -18.43
N GLY A 114 -26.51 32.55 -18.39
CA GLY A 114 -26.50 31.70 -17.20
C GLY A 114 -27.80 30.93 -16.97
N LEU A 115 -28.64 30.72 -17.99
CA LEU A 115 -29.77 29.80 -17.90
C LEU A 115 -29.29 28.36 -18.14
N GLU A 116 -29.62 27.47 -17.20
CA GLU A 116 -29.29 26.05 -17.26
C GLU A 116 -30.52 25.20 -17.68
N GLU A 117 -30.26 24.02 -18.21
CA GLU A 117 -31.22 22.93 -18.46
C GLU A 117 -30.68 21.61 -17.91
N GLU A 118 -31.56 20.80 -17.36
CA GLU A 118 -31.22 19.46 -16.88
C GLU A 118 -31.06 18.53 -18.09
N ARG A 119 -29.88 17.93 -18.26
CA ARG A 119 -29.65 16.84 -19.21
C ARG A 119 -29.34 15.54 -18.48
N CYS A 120 -30.14 14.53 -18.79
CA CYS A 120 -29.96 13.19 -18.26
C CYS A 120 -29.28 12.29 -19.29
N PHE A 121 -28.29 11.54 -18.84
CA PHE A 121 -27.58 10.53 -19.61
C PHE A 121 -27.73 9.18 -18.92
N GLU A 122 -27.91 8.12 -19.69
CA GLU A 122 -27.85 6.76 -19.17
C GLU A 122 -26.39 6.33 -19.11
N VAL A 123 -25.97 5.91 -17.92
CA VAL A 123 -24.64 5.40 -17.63
C VAL A 123 -24.77 3.91 -17.44
N GLU A 124 -24.21 3.15 -18.36
CA GLU A 124 -24.11 1.69 -18.25
C GLU A 124 -22.84 1.33 -17.50
N ILE A 125 -22.99 0.70 -16.34
CA ILE A 125 -21.90 0.14 -15.56
C ILE A 125 -21.90 -1.37 -15.82
N PRO A 126 -20.85 -1.93 -16.43
CA PRO A 126 -20.79 -3.36 -16.74
C PRO A 126 -20.66 -4.20 -15.47
N GLU A 127 -21.03 -5.48 -15.57
CA GLU A 127 -20.86 -6.46 -14.49
C GLU A 127 -19.38 -6.65 -14.13
N GLN A 128 -19.08 -6.73 -12.84
CA GLN A 128 -17.70 -6.89 -12.33
C GLN A 128 -17.64 -7.92 -11.21
N GLU A 129 -16.74 -8.89 -11.36
CA GLU A 129 -16.44 -9.88 -10.33
C GLU A 129 -15.20 -9.46 -9.53
N VAL A 130 -15.32 -9.39 -8.20
CA VAL A 130 -14.22 -9.06 -7.30
C VAL A 130 -13.85 -10.29 -6.47
N ALA A 131 -12.78 -10.96 -6.91
CA ALA A 131 -12.28 -12.20 -6.32
C ALA A 131 -11.69 -12.02 -4.90
N PHE A 132 -11.18 -10.81 -4.58
CA PHE A 132 -10.62 -10.49 -3.28
C PHE A 132 -11.11 -9.13 -2.81
N ALA A 133 -11.60 -9.08 -1.58
CA ALA A 133 -12.02 -7.84 -0.93
C ALA A 133 -11.03 -7.47 0.18
N VAL A 134 -10.77 -6.18 0.33
CA VAL A 134 -9.95 -5.67 1.43
C VAL A 134 -10.79 -5.65 2.72
N VAL A 135 -10.24 -6.22 3.79
CA VAL A 135 -10.95 -6.46 5.06
C VAL A 135 -10.13 -6.04 6.29
N GLY A 136 -9.00 -5.39 6.10
CA GLY A 136 -8.13 -4.98 7.19
C GLY A 136 -6.88 -4.31 6.68
N GLY A 137 -6.18 -3.60 7.56
CA GLY A 137 -4.97 -2.90 7.19
C GLY A 137 -4.70 -1.66 8.03
N GLY A 138 -3.67 -0.95 7.63
CA GLY A 138 -3.32 0.34 8.20
C GLY A 138 -1.93 0.78 7.77
N ARG A 139 -1.50 1.93 8.30
CA ARG A 139 -0.21 2.53 8.00
C ARG A 139 0.51 2.93 9.27
N VAL A 140 1.84 2.83 9.26
CA VAL A 140 2.68 3.34 10.34
C VAL A 140 3.98 3.83 9.77
N ALA A 141 4.50 4.92 10.34
CA ALA A 141 5.83 5.40 10.05
C ALA A 141 6.70 5.11 11.27
N GLU A 142 7.71 4.27 11.11
CA GLU A 142 8.54 3.79 12.23
C GLU A 142 10.01 3.69 11.83
N TYR A 143 10.89 4.09 12.75
CA TYR A 143 12.32 3.87 12.62
C TYR A 143 12.67 2.46 13.09
N VAL A 144 13.08 1.60 12.15
CA VAL A 144 13.43 0.21 12.44
C VAL A 144 14.93 0.12 12.67
N THR A 145 15.33 -0.25 13.88
CA THR A 145 16.75 -0.32 14.27
C THR A 145 17.37 -1.70 13.98
N GLU A 146 18.70 -1.76 13.90
CA GLU A 146 19.41 -3.04 13.78
C GLU A 146 19.05 -4.04 14.89
N ASP A 147 18.88 -3.58 16.13
CA ASP A 147 18.52 -4.44 17.26
C ASP A 147 17.11 -5.02 17.15
N MET A 148 16.18 -4.29 16.52
CA MET A 148 14.85 -4.84 16.19
C MET A 148 14.95 -5.92 15.12
N LEU A 149 15.71 -5.66 14.06
CA LEU A 149 15.90 -6.57 12.94
C LEU A 149 16.58 -7.88 13.35
N LYS A 150 17.55 -7.83 14.27
CA LYS A 150 18.25 -9.00 14.81
C LYS A 150 17.33 -9.99 15.52
N LYS A 151 16.17 -9.57 15.99
CA LYS A 151 15.18 -10.48 16.60
C LYS A 151 14.60 -11.46 15.58
N GLY A 152 14.62 -11.12 14.30
CA GLY A 152 14.31 -12.04 13.19
C GLY A 152 12.82 -12.30 12.96
N LYS A 153 11.92 -11.89 13.86
CA LYS A 153 10.46 -11.96 13.63
C LYS A 153 9.77 -10.62 13.89
N LEU A 154 8.77 -10.33 13.07
CA LEU A 154 7.92 -9.16 13.15
C LEU A 154 6.45 -9.61 13.21
N SER A 155 5.79 -9.33 14.33
CA SER A 155 4.34 -9.48 14.49
C SER A 155 3.65 -8.16 14.22
N ILE A 156 2.77 -8.13 13.23
CA ILE A 156 2.02 -6.93 12.84
C ILE A 156 0.61 -7.02 13.43
N LYS A 157 0.26 -6.09 14.32
CA LYS A 157 -1.11 -5.94 14.82
C LYS A 157 -1.92 -5.14 13.82
N VAL A 158 -2.98 -5.74 13.28
CA VAL A 158 -3.74 -5.16 12.17
C VAL A 158 -5.22 -5.01 12.54
N PRO A 159 -5.78 -3.79 12.39
CA PRO A 159 -7.22 -3.56 12.43
C PRO A 159 -7.96 -4.36 11.35
N MET A 160 -9.07 -4.97 11.73
CA MET A 160 -9.91 -5.76 10.83
C MET A 160 -11.30 -5.15 10.73
N TYR A 161 -11.87 -5.18 9.53
CA TYR A 161 -13.19 -4.64 9.20
C TYR A 161 -14.12 -5.76 8.71
N PRO A 162 -15.44 -5.52 8.69
CA PRO A 162 -16.39 -6.45 8.10
C PRO A 162 -16.04 -6.77 6.64
N THR A 163 -16.34 -8.00 6.22
CA THR A 163 -16.23 -8.38 4.81
C THR A 163 -17.28 -7.58 4.02
N PRO A 164 -16.88 -6.79 3.02
CA PRO A 164 -17.82 -5.92 2.33
C PRO A 164 -18.77 -6.74 1.46
N GLY A 165 -20.02 -6.30 1.39
CA GLY A 165 -21.13 -6.81 0.58
C GLY A 165 -21.41 -5.97 -0.66
N SER A 166 -20.87 -4.75 -0.75
CA SER A 166 -21.11 -3.80 -1.85
C SER A 166 -19.84 -3.05 -2.27
N LEU A 167 -19.89 -2.33 -3.41
CA LEU A 167 -18.77 -1.52 -3.89
C LEU A 167 -18.51 -0.34 -2.94
N GLU A 168 -19.58 0.26 -2.43
CA GLU A 168 -19.53 1.32 -1.43
C GLU A 168 -18.82 0.82 -0.17
N GLU A 169 -19.14 -0.38 0.31
CA GLU A 169 -18.49 -0.96 1.49
C GLU A 169 -17.01 -1.27 1.23
N VAL A 170 -16.64 -1.71 0.02
CA VAL A 170 -15.23 -1.85 -0.36
C VAL A 170 -14.51 -0.51 -0.26
N GLN A 171 -15.10 0.56 -0.81
CA GLN A 171 -14.53 1.91 -0.73
C GLN A 171 -14.41 2.40 0.72
N GLN A 172 -15.42 2.14 1.56
CA GLN A 172 -15.37 2.49 2.98
C GLN A 172 -14.23 1.76 3.70
N ASN A 173 -14.00 0.47 3.42
CA ASN A 173 -12.89 -0.26 4.01
C ASN A 173 -11.54 0.35 3.59
N TYR A 174 -11.37 0.78 2.34
CA TYR A 174 -10.15 1.47 1.89
C TYR A 174 -9.91 2.77 2.68
N ILE A 175 -10.93 3.60 2.83
CA ILE A 175 -10.85 4.85 3.61
C ILE A 175 -10.45 4.55 5.06
N GLN A 176 -11.10 3.56 5.69
CA GLN A 176 -10.80 3.19 7.07
C GLN A 176 -9.36 2.69 7.25
N ILE A 177 -8.83 1.95 6.27
CA ILE A 177 -7.44 1.48 6.27
C ILE A 177 -6.46 2.65 6.16
N GLU A 178 -6.75 3.65 5.32
CA GLU A 178 -5.86 4.80 5.18
C GLU A 178 -5.75 5.63 6.47
N ASP A 179 -6.85 5.71 7.23
CA ASP A 179 -6.91 6.44 8.50
C ASP A 179 -6.45 5.61 9.71
N SER A 180 -6.22 4.30 9.54
CA SER A 180 -5.90 3.39 10.64
C SER A 180 -4.41 3.11 10.75
N SER A 181 -3.96 2.92 11.99
CA SER A 181 -2.58 2.55 12.28
C SER A 181 -2.43 1.06 12.54
N VAL A 182 -1.34 0.50 12.01
CA VAL A 182 -0.84 -0.82 12.43
C VAL A 182 0.24 -0.65 13.49
N TYR A 183 0.48 -1.69 14.27
CA TYR A 183 1.56 -1.70 15.25
C TYR A 183 2.56 -2.82 14.93
N LEU A 184 3.84 -2.46 14.87
CA LEU A 184 4.92 -3.40 14.59
C LEU A 184 5.52 -3.86 15.92
N GLU A 185 5.62 -5.17 16.09
CA GLU A 185 6.22 -5.77 17.29
C GLU A 185 7.30 -6.77 16.87
N PHE A 186 8.57 -6.38 17.04
CA PHE A 186 9.70 -7.25 16.78
C PHE A 186 9.96 -8.18 17.98
N VAL A 187 9.99 -9.49 17.72
CA VAL A 187 10.08 -10.58 18.71
C VAL A 187 11.13 -11.62 18.30
N GLU A 188 11.64 -12.37 19.27
CA GLU A 188 12.65 -13.43 19.08
C GLU A 188 12.06 -14.74 18.52
#